data_AF-A0A7C5D697-F1
#
_entry.id   AF-A0A7C5D697-F1
#
_cell.length_a   1.000
_cell.length_b   1.000
_cell.length_c   1.000
_cell.angle_alpha   90.00
_cell.angle_beta   90.00
_cell.angle_gamma   90.00
#
_symmetry.space_group_name_H-M   'P 1'
#
loop_
_entity.id
_entity.type
_entity.pdbx_description
1 polymer ?
#
loop_
_entity_poly.entity_id
_entity_poly.type
_entity_poly.pdbx_seq_one_letter_code
_entity_poly.pdbx_strand_id
1 'polypeptide(L)' 'MDTYFYCQHCNTKITIDQLALLNEGKCPECSSIEGFSTIPKSDDDPFGSVQIINDTQLLKKAFENN' A
#
# COMPACT_ATOMS: atom_id res chain seq x y z
N MET A 1 -9.16 -15.70 14.16
CA MET A 1 -8.26 -14.76 13.47
C MET A 1 -9.08 -13.53 13.19
N ASP A 2 -8.85 -12.47 13.96
CA ASP A 2 -9.54 -11.20 13.78
C ASP A 2 -8.87 -10.46 12.63
N THR A 3 -9.59 -10.33 11.51
CA THR A 3 -9.13 -9.55 10.35
C THR A 3 -9.43 -8.09 10.61
N TYR A 4 -8.37 -7.28 10.62
CA TYR A 4 -8.47 -5.82 10.73
C TYR A 4 -8.19 -5.17 9.39
N PHE A 5 -8.80 -4.01 9.18
CA PHE A 5 -8.61 -3.17 8.02
C PHE A 5 -8.19 -1.76 8.45
N TYR A 6 -7.40 -1.11 7.61
CA TYR A 6 -6.84 0.21 7.82
C TYR A 6 -7.31 1.15 6.70
N CYS A 7 -7.81 2.32 7.09
CA CYS A 7 -8.19 3.35 6.13
C CYS A 7 -6.97 3.85 5.36
N GLN A 8 -7.04 3.88 4.02
CA GLN A 8 -5.92 4.31 3.18
C GLN A 8 -5.65 5.83 3.23
N HIS A 9 -6.55 6.59 3.84
CA HIS A 9 -6.43 8.03 4.02
C HIS A 9 -5.80 8.40 5.36
N CYS A 10 -6.39 7.96 6.47
CA CYS A 10 -6.01 8.37 7.83
C CYS A 10 -5.38 7.25 8.67
N ASN A 11 -5.23 6.05 8.12
CA ASN A 11 -4.66 4.87 8.78
C ASN A 11 -5.45 4.37 10.02
N THR A 12 -6.71 4.79 10.17
CA THR A 12 -7.58 4.31 11.24
C THR A 12 -7.82 2.81 11.11
N LYS A 13 -7.62 2.09 12.22
CA LYS A 13 -7.86 0.66 12.35
C LYS A 13 -9.34 0.38 12.64
N ILE A 14 -9.93 -0.50 11.84
CA ILE A 14 -11.31 -0.97 12.00
C ILE A 14 -11.39 -2.49 11.85
N THR A 15 -12.44 -3.08 12.41
CA THR A 15 -12.74 -4.51 12.28
C THR A 15 -13.60 -4.79 11.06
N ILE A 16 -13.65 -6.05 10.62
CA ILE A 16 -14.49 -6.46 9.50
C ILE A 16 -16.00 -6.20 9.74
N ASP A 17 -16.46 -6.32 10.98
CA ASP A 17 -17.85 -6.05 11.36
C ASP A 17 -18.19 -4.56 11.21
N GLN A 18 -17.29 -3.69 11.68
CA GLN A 18 -17.38 -2.25 11.47
C GLN A 18 -17.35 -1.89 9.99
N LEU A 19 -16.48 -2.54 9.19
CA LEU A 19 -16.41 -2.31 7.74
C LEU A 19 -17.73 -2.68 7.03
N ALA A 20 -18.36 -3.79 7.42
CA ALA A 20 -19.66 -4.21 6.87
C ALA A 20 -20.80 -3.25 7.21
N LEU A 21 -20.68 -2.53 8.34
CA LEU A 21 -21.63 -1.50 8.77
C LEU A 21 -21.39 -0.14 8.09
N LEU A 22 -20.25 0.06 7.43
CA LEU A 22 -19.97 1.30 6.70
C LEU A 22 -20.75 1.32 5.38
N ASN A 23 -21.82 2.09 5.34
CA ASN A 23 -22.49 2.43 4.09
C ASN A 23 -21.49 3.12 3.15
N GLU A 24 -21.32 2.55 1.96
CA GLU A 24 -20.51 3.11 0.86
C GLU A 24 -18.99 3.10 1.09
N GLY A 25 -18.49 2.41 2.13
CA GLY A 25 -17.06 2.28 2.39
C GLY A 25 -16.37 3.57 2.86
N LYS A 26 -17.15 4.50 3.42
CA LYS A 26 -16.65 5.79 3.89
C LYS A 26 -16.03 5.68 5.29
N CYS A 27 -14.86 6.27 5.50
CA CYS A 27 -14.19 6.20 6.80
C CYS A 27 -14.94 7.03 7.87
N PRO A 28 -15.21 6.48 9.07
CA PRO A 28 -15.94 7.21 10.11
C PRO A 28 -15.12 8.35 10.73
N GLU A 29 -13.79 8.26 10.70
CA GLU A 29 -12.90 9.28 11.28
C GLU A 29 -12.64 10.45 10.32
N CYS A 30 -12.31 10.15 9.06
CA CYS A 30 -11.90 11.17 8.10
C CYS A 30 -12.91 11.41 6.97
N SER A 31 -14.03 10.66 6.92
CA SER A 31 -15.03 10.75 5.85
C SER A 31 -14.47 10.48 4.44
N SER A 32 -13.30 9.87 4.31
CA SER A 32 -12.69 9.54 3.02
C SER A 32 -13.30 8.27 2.40
N ILE A 33 -13.40 8.25 1.07
CA ILE A 33 -13.85 7.12 0.23
C ILE A 33 -12.66 6.35 -0.38
N GLU A 34 -11.42 6.67 0.01
CA GLU A 34 -10.22 5.97 -0.50
C GLU A 34 -10.14 4.48 -0.11
N GLY A 35 -11.13 3.97 0.62
CA GLY A 35 -11.27 2.55 0.93
C GLY A 35 -10.37 2.10 2.08
N PHE A 36 -10.39 0.79 2.30
CA PHE A 36 -9.69 0.13 3.39
C PHE A 36 -8.85 -1.03 2.87
N SER A 37 -7.68 -1.23 3.47
CA SER A 37 -6.77 -2.35 3.15
C SER A 37 -6.42 -3.11 4.42
N THR A 38 -6.03 -4.38 4.31
CA THR A 38 -5.50 -5.15 5.43
C THR A 38 -4.10 -4.70 5.85
N ILE A 39 -3.46 -3.85 5.04
CA ILE A 39 -2.12 -3.30 5.27
C ILE A 39 -2.25 -1.80 5.63
N PRO A 40 -1.61 -1.34 6.71
CA PRO A 40 -1.56 0.09 7.04
C PRO A 40 -0.79 0.87 5.97
N LYS A 41 -1.15 2.14 5.75
CA LYS A 41 -0.47 3.05 4.82
C LYS A 41 1.02 3.26 5.17
N SER A 42 1.39 2.98 6.42
CA SER A 42 2.74 3.17 6.96
C SER A 42 3.69 2.03 6.61
N ASP A 43 3.19 0.87 6.19
CA ASP A 43 4.03 -0.25 5.81
C ASP A 43 4.36 -0.14 4.32
N ASP A 44 5.58 0.35 4.10
CA ASP A 44 6.46 0.07 2.97
C ASP A 44 5.74 -0.23 1.65
N ASP A 45 5.59 0.82 0.84
CA ASP A 45 5.20 0.69 -0.55
C ASP A 45 6.10 -0.39 -1.21
N PRO A 46 5.56 -1.57 -1.59
CA PRO A 46 6.39 -2.62 -2.15
C PRO A 46 6.92 -2.27 -3.55
N PHE A 47 6.54 -1.09 -4.08
CA PHE A 47 7.07 -0.50 -5.31
C PHE A 47 8.09 0.62 -5.05
N GLY A 48 8.56 0.78 -3.80
CA GLY A 48 9.50 1.82 -3.36
C GLY A 48 10.84 1.87 -4.10
N SER A 49 11.15 0.88 -4.95
CA SER A 49 12.24 1.01 -5.91
C SER A 49 12.04 0.10 -7.12
N VAL A 50 11.09 0.42 -8.00
CA VAL A 50 11.24 -0.04 -9.40
C VAL A 50 12.45 0.68 -9.98
N GLN A 51 13.63 0.08 -9.82
CA GLN A 51 14.84 0.56 -10.46
C GLN A 51 14.70 0.27 -11.95
N ILE A 52 14.33 1.28 -12.73
CA ILE A 52 14.31 1.18 -14.20
C ILE A 52 15.77 1.03 -14.64
N ILE A 53 16.20 -0.21 -14.87
CA ILE A 53 17.53 -0.49 -15.40
C ILE A 53 17.45 -0.29 -16.92
N ASN A 54 18.05 0.78 -17.43
CA ASN A 54 18.24 0.96 -18.86
C ASN A 54 19.29 -0.06 -19.34
N ASP A 55 19.03 -0.76 -20.45
CA ASP A 55 19.91 -1.79 -21.04
C ASP A 55 21.36 -1.33 -21.21
N THR A 56 21.56 -0.02 -21.44
CA THR A 56 22.90 0.60 -21.53
C THR A 56 23.73 0.45 -20.25
N GLN A 57 23.08 0.44 -19.08
CA GLN A 57 23.76 0.28 -17.79
C GLN A 57 24.10 -1.17 -17.47
N LEU A 58 23.30 -2.13 -17.96
CA LEU A 58 23.60 -3.57 -17.84
C LEU A 58 24.82 -3.95 -18.68
N LEU A 59 24.91 -3.41 -19.90
CA LEU A 59 26.04 -3.65 -20.80
C LEU A 59 27.34 -3.13 -20.20
N LYS A 60 27.37 -1.89 -19.65
CA LYS A 60 28.59 -1.34 -19.02
C LYS A 60 29.09 -2.20 -17.86
N LYS A 61 28.20 -2.65 -16.97
CA LYS A 61 28.57 -3.55 -15.86
C LYS A 61 29.13 -4.89 -16.32
N ALA A 62 28.70 -5.40 -17.48
CA ALA A 62 29.22 -6.65 -18.04
C ALA A 62 30.65 -6.49 -18.61
N PHE A 63 31.00 -5.28 -19.07
CA PHE A 63 32.33 -4.99 -19.62
C PHE A 63 33.37 -4.54 -18.58
N GLU A 64 32.97 -4.06 -17.40
CA GLU A 64 33.90 -3.66 -16.32
C GLU A 64 34.46 -4.85 -15.50
N ASN A 65 33.91 -6.06 -15.68
CA ASN A 65 34.36 -7.29 -15.01
C ASN A 65 35.20 -8.24 -15.91
N ASN A 66 35.78 -7.74 -17.01
CA ASN A 66 36.78 -8.46 -17.81
C ASN A 66 38.13 -7.75 -17.80
#